data_AF-A0A9D5ZG19-F1
#
_entry.id   AF-A0A9D5ZG19-F1
#
_cell.length_a   1.000
_cell.length_b   1.000
_cell.length_c   1.000
_cell.angle_alpha   90.00
_cell.angle_beta   90.00
_cell.angle_gamma   90.00
#
_symmetry.space_group_name_H-M   'P 1'
#
loop_
_entity.id
_entity.type
_entity.pdbx_description
1 polymer ?
#
loop_
_entity_poly.entity_id
_entity_poly.type
_entity_poly.pdbx_seq_one_letter_code
_entity_poly.pdbx_strand_id
1 'polypeptide(L)'
;MKSKRTILAIVLSVALLGLAAPARAAEATAPATFSADEMTHDREMGVITARGRVEVNYDGYTLLADRISYSQNADLVRAMGDVTLLRPNGDVMFAVAWEGQSAGDSYGINA
;
A
#
# COMPACT_ATOMS: atom_id res chain seq x y z
N MET A 1 -13.19 -32.74 -21.03
CA MET A 1 -13.40 -33.02 -19.59
C MET A 1 -12.28 -33.93 -19.07
N LYS A 2 -11.36 -33.41 -18.25
CA LYS A 2 -10.28 -34.19 -17.62
C LYS A 2 -10.03 -33.66 -16.21
N SER A 3 -9.77 -34.59 -15.30
CA SER A 3 -10.07 -34.60 -13.86
C SER A 3 -9.13 -33.81 -12.92
N LYS A 4 -9.70 -33.50 -11.75
CA LYS A 4 -9.11 -33.02 -10.48
C LYS A 4 -7.96 -33.89 -9.95
N ARG A 5 -6.90 -33.28 -9.34
CA ARG A 5 -5.93 -33.93 -8.44
C ARG A 5 -5.36 -32.98 -7.36
N THR A 6 -5.98 -33.01 -6.19
CA THR A 6 -5.46 -33.15 -4.81
C THR A 6 -3.97 -32.84 -4.48
N ILE A 7 -3.79 -31.87 -3.55
CA ILE A 7 -2.90 -31.78 -2.36
C ILE A 7 -1.42 -32.19 -2.48
N LEU A 8 -0.52 -31.25 -2.12
CA LEU A 8 0.54 -31.56 -1.16
C LEU A 8 0.94 -30.31 -0.35
N ALA A 9 0.48 -30.25 0.90
CA ALA A 9 1.05 -29.40 1.92
C ALA A 9 2.35 -30.05 2.40
N ILE A 10 3.48 -29.36 2.26
CA ILE A 10 4.73 -29.76 2.90
C ILE A 10 4.97 -28.78 4.04
N VAL A 11 4.58 -29.21 5.23
CA VAL A 11 5.06 -28.65 6.50
C VAL A 11 6.37 -29.37 6.79
N LEU A 12 7.50 -28.66 6.71
CA LEU A 12 8.79 -29.18 7.14
C LEU A 12 9.33 -28.33 8.29
N SER A 13 9.00 -28.76 9.50
CA SER A 13 9.56 -28.22 10.74
C SER A 13 10.94 -28.82 10.98
N VAL A 14 12.00 -28.07 10.70
CA VAL A 14 13.33 -28.37 11.25
C VAL A 14 13.62 -27.32 12.30
N ALA A 15 13.52 -27.72 13.56
CA ALA A 15 13.97 -26.94 14.71
C ALA A 15 15.50 -27.07 14.81
N LEU A 16 16.22 -25.97 14.57
CA LEU A 16 17.64 -25.85 14.83
C LEU A 16 17.85 -24.75 15.88
N LEU A 17 18.32 -25.16 17.07
CA LEU A 17 18.76 -24.28 18.15
C LEU A 17 19.92 -23.40 17.64
N GLY A 18 19.65 -22.11 17.41
CA GLY A 18 20.65 -21.10 17.07
C GLY A 18 20.57 -19.95 18.07
N LEU A 19 21.72 -19.49 18.55
CA LEU A 19 21.92 -18.33 19.43
C LEU A 19 20.92 -17.20 19.08
N ALA A 20 20.16 -16.75 20.07
CA ALA A 20 19.30 -15.57 19.94
C ALA A 20 20.17 -14.31 19.80
N ALA A 21 20.55 -13.98 18.56
CA ALA A 21 20.85 -12.61 18.19
C ALA A 21 19.59 -11.76 18.47
N PRO A 22 19.72 -10.48 18.88
CA PRO A 22 18.56 -9.62 18.94
C PRO A 22 18.06 -9.54 17.51
N ALA A 23 16.94 -10.20 17.22
CA ALA A 23 16.13 -9.84 16.09
C ALA A 23 15.77 -8.38 16.38
N ARG A 24 16.51 -7.46 15.74
CA ARG A 24 15.93 -6.19 15.35
C ARG A 24 14.63 -6.62 14.70
N ALA A 25 13.52 -6.44 15.41
CA ALA A 25 12.22 -6.50 14.78
C ALA A 25 12.37 -5.50 13.64
N ALA A 26 12.62 -6.00 12.43
CA ALA A 26 12.23 -5.28 11.25
C ALA A 26 10.76 -5.02 11.54
N GLU A 27 10.45 -3.80 11.94
CA GLU A 27 9.08 -3.35 12.12
C GLU A 27 8.42 -3.77 10.83
N ALA A 28 7.61 -4.83 10.91
CA ALA A 28 6.98 -5.38 9.74
C ALA A 28 5.94 -4.34 9.38
N THR A 29 6.36 -3.36 8.58
CA THR A 29 5.48 -2.37 7.97
C THR A 29 4.34 -3.16 7.39
N ALA A 30 3.17 -3.04 8.01
CA ALA A 30 2.00 -3.79 7.58
C ALA A 30 1.82 -3.48 6.09
N PRO A 31 1.78 -4.50 5.21
CA PRO A 31 1.72 -4.25 3.78
C PRO A 31 0.46 -3.45 3.48
N ALA A 32 0.61 -2.31 2.80
CA ALA A 32 -0.51 -1.52 2.35
C ALA A 32 -1.39 -2.38 1.42
N THR A 33 -2.71 -2.33 1.61
CA THR A 33 -3.66 -2.91 0.66
C THR A 33 -4.09 -1.83 -0.32
N PHE A 34 -4.26 -2.22 -1.59
CA PHE A 34 -4.53 -1.30 -2.68
C PHE A 34 -5.57 -1.90 -3.62
N SER A 35 -6.60 -1.13 -3.97
CA SER A 35 -7.58 -1.50 -4.98
C SER A 35 -7.93 -0.33 -5.89
N ALA A 36 -8.26 -0.64 -7.15
CA ALA A 36 -8.68 0.30 -8.18
C ALA A 36 -9.32 -0.46 -9.34
N ASP A 37 -10.08 0.23 -10.19
CA ASP A 37 -10.65 -0.34 -11.40
C ASP A 37 -9.57 -0.60 -12.48
N GLU A 38 -8.58 0.30 -12.60
CA GLU A 38 -7.46 0.17 -13.54
C GLU A 38 -6.14 0.57 -12.87
N MET A 39 -5.05 -0.15 -13.21
CA MET A 39 -3.69 0.20 -12.84
C MET A 39 -2.74 0.11 -14.04
N THR A 40 -1.97 1.16 -14.27
CA THR A 40 -0.95 1.25 -15.31
C THR A 40 0.41 1.55 -14.70
N HIS A 41 1.46 0.96 -15.26
CA HIS A 41 2.85 1.23 -14.85
C HIS A 41 3.67 1.59 -16.08
N ASP A 42 4.10 2.86 -16.12
CA ASP A 42 5.07 3.33 -17.08
C ASP A 42 6.48 3.16 -16.49
N ARG A 43 7.20 2.15 -17.00
CA ARG A 43 8.55 1.83 -16.50
C ARG A 43 9.61 2.79 -17.00
N GLU A 44 9.39 3.45 -18.13
CA GLU A 44 10.35 4.41 -18.70
C GLU A 44 10.31 5.70 -17.89
N MET A 45 9.10 6.17 -17.55
CA MET A 45 8.91 7.34 -16.71
C MET A 45 8.97 7.04 -15.20
N GLY A 46 8.95 5.77 -14.79
CA GLY A 46 8.90 5.36 -13.38
C GLY A 46 7.63 5.84 -12.67
N VAL A 47 6.48 5.74 -13.33
CA VAL A 47 5.19 6.23 -12.82
C VAL A 47 4.17 5.11 -12.77
N ILE A 48 3.59 4.90 -11.59
CA ILE A 48 2.44 4.01 -11.38
C ILE A 48 1.19 4.88 -11.29
N THR A 49 0.14 4.55 -12.02
CA THR A 49 -1.15 5.27 -11.96
C THR A 49 -2.27 4.27 -11.74
N ALA A 50 -3.14 4.56 -10.79
CA ALA A 50 -4.36 3.84 -10.51
C ALA A 50 -5.58 4.75 -10.72
N ARG A 51 -6.67 4.19 -11.24
CA ARG A 51 -7.87 4.94 -11.61
C ARG A 51 -9.14 4.16 -11.30
N GLY A 52 -10.18 4.90 -10.95
CA GLY A 52 -11.53 4.39 -10.68
C GLY A 52 -11.62 3.79 -9.28
N ARG A 53 -12.36 4.48 -8.40
CA ARG A 53 -12.63 4.07 -7.02
C ARG A 53 -11.38 3.53 -6.31
N VAL A 54 -10.32 4.34 -6.33
CA VAL A 54 -9.05 3.95 -5.73
C VAL A 54 -9.21 3.95 -4.23
N GLU A 55 -8.82 2.84 -3.59
CA GLU A 55 -8.79 2.69 -2.14
C GLU A 55 -7.42 2.16 -1.71
N VAL A 56 -6.81 2.85 -0.76
CA VAL A 56 -5.54 2.46 -0.12
C VAL A 56 -5.77 2.32 1.37
N ASN A 57 -5.49 1.15 1.94
CA ASN A 57 -5.47 0.98 3.39
C ASN A 57 -4.05 0.68 3.87
N TYR A 58 -3.57 1.50 4.80
CA TYR A 58 -2.24 1.36 5.39
C TYR A 58 -2.25 1.83 6.84
N ASP A 59 -1.78 1.00 7.77
CA ASP A 59 -1.64 1.35 9.19
C ASP A 59 -2.91 1.99 9.82
N GLY A 60 -4.09 1.47 9.44
CA GLY A 60 -5.39 1.97 9.89
C GLY A 60 -5.87 3.26 9.22
N TYR A 61 -5.09 3.83 8.30
CA TYR A 61 -5.53 4.89 7.39
C TYR A 61 -6.23 4.28 6.18
N THR A 62 -7.31 4.92 5.73
CA THR A 62 -7.99 4.61 4.47
C THR A 62 -8.03 5.87 3.60
N LEU A 63 -7.38 5.82 2.44
CA LEU A 63 -7.40 6.89 1.44
C LEU A 63 -8.27 6.45 0.26
N LEU A 64 -9.30 7.25 -0.04
CA LEU A 64 -10.16 7.11 -1.21
C LEU A 64 -9.89 8.24 -2.20
N ALA A 65 -9.88 7.93 -3.49
CA ALA A 65 -9.77 8.92 -4.57
C ALA A 65 -10.24 8.35 -5.92
N ASP A 66 -10.49 9.22 -6.90
CA ASP A 66 -10.73 8.79 -8.28
C ASP A 66 -9.45 8.31 -8.97
N ARG A 67 -8.31 8.91 -8.61
CA ARG A 67 -7.00 8.63 -9.21
C ARG A 67 -5.88 8.82 -8.20
N ILE A 68 -4.94 7.89 -8.19
CA ILE A 68 -3.66 8.04 -7.50
C ILE A 68 -2.52 7.81 -8.49
N SER A 69 -1.51 8.67 -8.49
CA SER A 69 -0.26 8.47 -9.22
C SER A 69 0.92 8.50 -8.27
N TYR A 70 1.85 7.56 -8.45
CA TYR A 70 3.12 7.51 -7.73
C TYR A 70 4.28 7.62 -8.72
N SER A 71 5.08 8.67 -8.59
CA SER A 71 6.35 8.81 -9.29
C SER A 71 7.47 8.24 -8.43
N GLN A 72 8.04 7.12 -8.85
CA GLN A 72 9.14 6.46 -8.15
C GLN A 72 10.42 7.30 -8.20
N ASN A 73 10.61 8.04 -9.30
CA ASN A 73 11.78 8.90 -9.49
C ASN A 73 11.80 10.09 -8.53
N ALA A 74 10.62 10.66 -8.24
CA ALA A 74 10.47 11.81 -7.36
C ALA A 74 10.00 11.44 -5.95
N ASP A 75 9.77 10.15 -5.68
CA ASP A 75 9.15 9.63 -4.47
C ASP A 75 7.82 10.33 -4.11
N LEU A 76 7.04 10.69 -5.12
CA LEU A 76 5.88 11.58 -4.99
C LEU A 76 4.56 10.85 -5.28
N VAL A 77 3.65 10.87 -4.32
CA VAL A 77 2.29 10.36 -4.44
C VAL A 77 1.33 11.53 -4.61
N ARG A 78 0.42 11.42 -5.59
CA ARG A 78 -0.62 12.40 -5.84
C ARG A 78 -1.97 11.72 -5.98
N ALA A 79 -2.91 12.08 -5.11
CA ALA A 79 -4.30 11.66 -5.16
C ALA A 79 -5.20 12.79 -5.67
N MET A 80 -6.19 12.47 -6.50
CA MET A 80 -7.05 13.44 -7.16
C MET A 80 -8.46 12.90 -7.32
N GLY A 81 -9.45 13.79 -7.21
CA GLY A 81 -10.86 13.50 -7.37
C GLY A 81 -11.47 12.91 -6.11
N ASP A 82 -12.36 13.68 -5.48
CA ASP A 82 -13.10 13.36 -4.25
C ASP A 82 -12.26 12.63 -3.20
N VAL A 83 -11.12 13.23 -2.84
CA VAL A 83 -10.16 12.63 -1.93
C VAL A 83 -10.74 12.60 -0.52
N THR A 84 -10.80 11.41 0.07
CA THR A 84 -11.22 11.20 1.45
C THR A 84 -10.15 10.43 2.20
N LEU A 85 -9.71 10.95 3.34
CA LEU A 85 -8.77 10.28 4.24
C LEU A 85 -9.47 10.00 5.57
N LEU A 86 -9.66 8.72 5.87
CA LEU A 86 -10.04 8.25 7.20
C LEU A 86 -8.78 7.93 7.98
N ARG A 87 -8.66 8.48 9.18
CA ARG A 87 -7.55 8.23 10.11
C ARG A 87 -7.94 7.18 11.17
N PRO A 88 -6.98 6.48 11.79
CA PRO A 88 -7.25 5.47 12.82
C PRO A 88 -8.07 5.98 14.02
N ASN A 89 -7.98 7.27 14.32
CA ASN A 89 -8.74 7.91 15.41
C ASN A 89 -10.21 8.21 15.04
N GLY A 90 -10.63 7.90 13.82
CA GLY A 90 -11.97 8.15 13.31
C GLY A 90 -12.16 9.50 12.62
N ASP A 91 -11.13 10.35 12.57
CA ASP A 91 -11.22 11.63 11.88
C ASP A 91 -11.27 11.42 10.36
N VAL A 92 -12.16 12.17 9.71
CA VAL A 92 -12.32 12.16 8.25
C VAL A 92 -11.90 13.52 7.68
N MET A 93 -11.04 13.49 6.67
CA MET A 93 -10.59 14.67 5.94
C MET A 93 -11.01 14.57 4.49
N PHE A 94 -11.43 15.69 3.91
CA PHE A 94 -11.88 15.79 2.53
C PHE A 94 -11.01 16.79 1.77
N ALA A 95 -10.66 16.47 0.53
CA ALA A 95 -9.92 17.36 -0.35
C ALA A 95 -10.27 17.08 -1.82
N VAL A 96 -9.98 18.04 -2.71
CA VAL A 96 -10.07 17.82 -4.16
C VAL A 96 -8.83 17.12 -4.72
N ALA A 97 -7.69 17.32 -4.06
CA ALA A 97 -6.41 16.71 -4.39
C ALA A 97 -5.54 16.64 -3.14
N TRP A 98 -4.63 15.67 -3.11
CA TRP A 98 -3.61 15.51 -2.09
C TRP A 98 -2.28 15.15 -2.74
N GLU A 99 -1.19 15.67 -2.19
CA GLU A 99 0.16 15.34 -2.60
C GLU A 99 1.00 15.06 -1.35
N GLY A 100 1.82 14.01 -1.40
CA GLY A 100 2.70 13.63 -0.31
C GLY A 100 3.83 12.75 -0.80
N GLN A 101 4.90 12.65 -0.02
CA GLN A 101 6.00 11.72 -0.32
C GLN A 101 5.60 10.31 0.11
N SER A 102 6.06 9.28 -0.62
CA SER A 102 5.73 7.89 -0.31
C SER A 102 6.44 7.45 0.97
N ALA A 103 5.76 7.66 2.12
CA ALA A 103 6.00 7.05 3.43
C ALA A 103 7.46 6.61 3.70
N GLY A 104 8.33 7.62 3.82
CA GLY A 104 9.68 7.49 4.37
C GLY A 104 9.89 8.42 5.56
N ASP A 105 8.86 8.61 6.39
CA ASP A 105 8.80 9.57 7.52
C ASP A 105 8.42 11.01 7.11
N SER A 106 7.13 11.36 7.22
CA SER A 106 6.65 12.68 7.70
C SER A 106 5.17 12.88 7.35
N TYR A 107 4.34 12.98 8.40
CA TYR A 107 2.97 13.46 8.33
C TYR A 107 2.94 14.92 7.89
N GLY A 108 2.55 15.17 6.64
CA GLY A 108 2.39 16.52 6.10
C GLY A 108 1.03 16.70 5.44
N ILE A 109 -0.04 16.75 6.23
CA ILE A 109 -1.33 17.24 5.73
C ILE A 109 -1.31 18.76 5.92
N ASN A 110 -0.87 19.50 4.91
CA ASN A 110 -1.14 20.94 4.85
C ASN A 110 -2.57 21.07 4.29
N ALA A 111 -3.51 21.24 5.20
CA ALA A 111 -4.86 21.72 4.88
C ALA A 111 -4.85 23.25 4.77
#